data_AF-C4YY49-F1
#
_entry.id   AF-C4YY49-F1
#
_cell.length_a   1.000
_cell.length_b   1.000
_cell.length_c   1.000
_cell.angle_alpha   90.00
_cell.angle_beta   90.00
_cell.angle_gamma   90.00
#
_symmetry.space_group_name_H-M   'P 1'
#
loop_
_entity.id
_entity.type
_entity.pdbx_description
1 polymer ?
#
loop_
_entity_poly.entity_id
_entity_poly.type
_entity_poly.pdbx_seq_one_letter_code
_entity_poly.pdbx_strand_id
1 'polypeptide(L)'
;MPSRLIGYTLKAYIYSEEIELYYGNKCLQKMSRISNGYVIDYRHIIDSLVRKPRAFVRYQYYEALFPRAIFRQVYDQLISIYPYKGHKIYLKILQLAKMYGELNVVAALEVLLEEKIEPIIDHITDLLNSQTKTVCSVKINQPILSEYDQLHCFKTMEVA
;
A
#
# COMPACT_ATOMS: atom_id res chain seq x y z
N MET A 1 12.00 -1.22 -1.30
CA MET A 1 13.38 -0.75 -1.56
C MET A 1 13.35 0.45 -2.49
N PRO A 2 13.90 1.61 -2.08
CA PRO A 2 14.07 2.75 -2.96
C PRO A 2 14.93 2.38 -4.17
N SER A 3 14.45 2.66 -5.39
CA SER A 3 15.19 2.39 -6.63
C SER A 3 16.56 3.08 -6.70
N ARG A 4 16.73 4.17 -5.94
CA ARG A 4 17.99 4.92 -5.82
C ARG A 4 19.17 4.07 -5.29
N LEU A 5 18.90 2.94 -4.63
CA LEU A 5 19.93 2.08 -4.04
C LEU A 5 20.39 0.95 -4.97
N ILE A 6 19.88 0.88 -6.20
CA ILE A 6 20.30 -0.13 -7.17
C ILE A 6 21.78 0.10 -7.51
N GLY A 7 22.61 -0.93 -7.35
CA GLY A 7 24.06 -0.89 -7.62
C GLY A 7 24.93 -0.45 -6.43
N TYR A 8 24.32 -0.12 -5.28
CA TYR A 8 25.06 0.23 -4.07
C TYR A 8 25.24 -0.98 -3.15
N THR A 9 26.41 -1.09 -2.52
CA THR A 9 26.67 -2.08 -1.46
C THR A 9 26.17 -1.53 -0.13
N LEU A 10 25.26 -2.26 0.51
CA LEU A 10 24.70 -1.93 1.82
C LEU A 10 25.33 -2.81 2.91
N LYS A 11 25.48 -2.27 4.12
CA LYS A 11 25.82 -3.06 5.31
C LYS A 11 24.53 -3.52 5.99
N ALA A 12 24.39 -4.81 6.23
CA ALA A 12 23.25 -5.37 6.96
C ALA A 12 23.73 -5.83 8.35
N TYR A 13 23.19 -5.24 9.41
CA TYR A 13 23.36 -5.73 10.78
C TYR A 13 22.18 -6.65 11.11
N ILE A 14 22.49 -7.87 11.54
CA ILE A 14 21.49 -8.90 11.83
C ILE A 14 21.46 -9.11 13.35
N TYR A 15 20.38 -8.71 13.99
CA TYR A 15 20.12 -8.93 15.41
C TYR A 15 19.23 -10.16 15.62
N SER A 16 18.82 -10.42 16.87
CA SER A 16 17.93 -11.53 17.19
C SER A 16 16.54 -11.35 16.56
N GLU A 17 15.95 -10.15 16.69
CA GLU A 17 14.58 -9.85 16.29
C GLU A 17 14.48 -8.97 15.04
N GLU A 18 15.57 -8.31 14.64
CA GLU A 18 15.54 -7.30 13.58
C GLU A 18 16.79 -7.33 12.70
N ILE A 19 16.64 -6.81 11.47
CA ILE A 19 17.69 -6.60 10.49
C ILE A 19 17.69 -5.11 10.15
N GLU A 20 18.85 -4.47 10.29
CA GLU A 20 19.04 -3.06 9.98
C GLU A 20 19.95 -2.91 8.76
N LEU A 21 19.49 -2.15 7.76
CA LEU A 21 20.24 -1.85 6.54
C LEU A 21 20.83 -0.44 6.61
N TYR A 22 22.15 -0.34 6.43
CA TYR A 22 22.91 0.90 6.47
C TYR A 22 23.60 1.21 5.15
N TYR A 23 23.66 2.49 4.81
CA TYR A 23 24.56 3.04 3.79
C TYR A 23 25.44 4.11 4.43
N GLY A 24 26.74 3.83 4.54
CA GLY A 24 27.65 4.61 5.38
C GLY A 24 27.19 4.59 6.84
N ASN A 25 26.93 5.75 7.41
CA ASN A 25 26.45 5.90 8.80
C ASN A 25 24.92 6.11 8.89
N LYS A 26 24.19 6.01 7.77
CA LYS A 26 22.74 6.25 7.75
C LYS A 26 21.97 4.92 7.73
N CYS A 27 21.12 4.72 8.72
CA CYS A 27 20.13 3.65 8.73
C CYS A 27 19.07 3.94 7.64
N LEU A 28 18.93 3.03 6.68
CA LEU A 28 18.00 3.15 5.57
C LEU A 28 16.68 2.44 5.86
N GLN A 29 16.74 1.25 6.46
CA GLN A 29 15.56 0.44 6.72
C GLN A 29 15.79 -0.51 7.88
N LYS A 30 14.77 -0.68 8.71
CA LYS A 30 14.69 -1.74 9.72
C LYS A 30 13.57 -2.71 9.34
N MET A 31 13.77 -4.00 9.55
CA MET A 31 12.77 -5.04 9.30
C MET A 31 12.88 -6.13 10.36
N SER A 32 11.75 -6.73 10.72
CA SER A 32 11.76 -7.88 11.64
C SER A 32 12.48 -9.07 11.00
N ARG A 33 13.31 -9.74 11.79
CA ARG A 33 14.00 -10.95 11.38
C ARG A 33 13.03 -12.11 11.39
N ILE A 34 12.83 -12.71 10.23
CA ILE A 34 12.06 -13.94 10.10
C ILE A 34 13.03 -15.11 10.18
N SER A 35 12.79 -16.03 11.12
CA SER A 35 13.62 -17.22 11.32
C SER A 35 13.41 -18.25 10.22
N ASN A 36 12.16 -18.44 9.79
CA ASN A 36 11.75 -19.40 8.75
C ASN A 36 10.78 -18.76 7.76
N GLY A 37 11.04 -18.92 6.46
CA GLY A 37 10.17 -18.45 5.39
C GLY A 37 10.68 -17.19 4.68
N TYR A 38 9.76 -16.45 4.07
CA TYR A 38 10.06 -15.27 3.27
C TYR A 38 8.99 -14.21 3.50
N VAL A 39 9.40 -12.95 3.56
CA VAL A 39 8.49 -11.80 3.52
C VAL A 39 8.87 -10.96 2.32
N ILE A 40 7.96 -10.90 1.36
CA ILE A 40 8.15 -10.16 0.11
C ILE A 40 7.03 -9.15 0.02
N ASP A 41 7.40 -7.86 -0.03
CA ASP A 41 6.44 -6.84 -0.41
C ASP A 41 6.27 -6.85 -1.93
N TYR A 42 5.13 -7.35 -2.39
CA TYR A 42 4.77 -7.44 -3.80
C TYR A 42 4.88 -6.10 -4.54
N ARG A 43 4.72 -4.96 -3.84
CA ARG A 43 4.77 -3.61 -4.41
C ARG A 43 6.12 -3.32 -5.09
N HIS A 44 7.18 -4.01 -4.67
CA HIS A 44 8.52 -3.87 -5.25
C HIS A 44 8.73 -4.67 -6.54
N ILE A 45 7.95 -5.74 -6.75
CA ILE A 45 8.12 -6.64 -7.90
C ILE A 45 7.01 -6.50 -8.94
N ILE A 46 5.87 -5.91 -8.57
CA ILE A 46 4.67 -5.89 -9.42
C ILE A 46 4.90 -5.26 -10.80
N ASP A 47 5.64 -4.16 -10.90
CA ASP A 47 5.90 -3.49 -12.19
C ASP A 47 6.64 -4.42 -13.17
N SER A 48 7.57 -5.23 -12.65
CA SER A 48 8.31 -6.19 -13.45
C SER A 48 7.42 -7.36 -13.89
N LEU A 49 6.54 -7.83 -13.01
CA LEU A 49 5.59 -8.91 -13.31
C LEU A 49 4.53 -8.47 -14.31
N VAL A 50 4.02 -7.23 -14.23
CA VAL A 50 3.06 -6.68 -15.19
C VAL A 50 3.65 -6.65 -16.60
N ARG A 51 4.93 -6.30 -16.74
CA ARG A 51 5.65 -6.31 -18.02
C ARG A 51 5.92 -7.74 -18.54
N LYS A 52 6.06 -8.71 -17.63
CA LYS A 52 6.35 -10.12 -17.93
C LYS A 52 5.36 -11.06 -17.22
N PRO A 53 4.08 -11.07 -17.60
CA PRO A 53 3.02 -11.73 -16.84
C PRO A 53 3.19 -13.26 -16.76
N ARG A 54 3.88 -13.87 -17.72
CA ARG A 54 4.20 -15.31 -17.69
C ARG A 54 5.09 -15.72 -16.52
N ALA A 55 5.87 -14.80 -15.94
CA ALA A 55 6.71 -15.10 -14.80
C ALA A 55 5.91 -15.37 -13.52
N PHE A 56 4.67 -14.89 -13.44
CA PHE A 56 3.80 -15.06 -12.27
C PHE A 56 3.42 -16.52 -12.00
N VAL A 57 3.10 -17.29 -13.06
CA VAL A 57 2.59 -18.68 -12.94
C VAL A 57 3.59 -19.63 -12.29
N ARG A 58 4.90 -19.39 -12.49
CA ARG A 58 5.98 -20.22 -11.92
C ARG A 58 6.82 -19.43 -10.91
N TYR A 59 6.25 -18.38 -10.32
CA TYR A 59 6.99 -17.60 -9.34
C TYR A 59 7.19 -18.41 -8.06
N GLN A 60 8.42 -18.48 -7.54
CA GLN A 60 8.74 -19.29 -6.36
C GLN A 60 7.96 -18.86 -5.12
N TYR A 61 7.68 -17.57 -4.99
CA TYR A 61 7.00 -16.98 -3.83
C TYR A 61 5.58 -16.57 -4.18
N TYR A 62 4.91 -17.43 -4.94
CA TYR A 62 3.56 -17.21 -5.46
C TYR A 62 2.56 -16.80 -4.38
N GLU A 63 2.59 -17.46 -3.22
CA GLU A 63 1.68 -17.18 -2.11
C GLU A 63 1.88 -15.78 -1.51
N ALA A 64 3.10 -15.24 -1.51
CA ALA A 64 3.35 -13.86 -1.04
C ALA A 64 2.81 -12.77 -1.97
N LEU A 65 2.31 -13.14 -3.16
CA LEU A 65 1.67 -12.19 -4.06
C LEU A 65 0.19 -11.98 -3.76
N PHE A 66 -0.38 -12.68 -2.76
CA PHE A 66 -1.73 -12.45 -2.26
C PHE A 66 -1.67 -11.72 -0.91
N PRO A 67 -1.81 -10.38 -0.88
CA PRO A 67 -1.68 -9.61 0.37
C PRO A 67 -2.76 -9.98 1.40
N ARG A 68 -3.94 -10.38 0.90
CA ARG A 68 -5.10 -10.80 1.69
C ARG A 68 -5.85 -11.94 1.00
N ALA A 69 -6.66 -12.65 1.77
CA ALA A 69 -7.49 -13.76 1.28
C ALA A 69 -8.39 -13.36 0.09
N ILE A 70 -8.94 -12.15 0.10
CA ILE A 70 -9.80 -11.65 -0.99
C ILE A 70 -9.09 -11.59 -2.34
N PHE A 71 -7.80 -11.24 -2.36
CA PHE A 71 -7.02 -11.25 -3.60
C PHE A 71 -6.87 -12.65 -4.16
N ARG A 72 -6.80 -13.67 -3.29
CA ARG A 72 -6.74 -15.07 -3.71
C ARG A 72 -8.08 -15.52 -4.29
N GLN A 73 -9.19 -15.20 -3.64
CA GLN A 73 -10.53 -15.51 -4.13
C GLN A 73 -10.80 -14.87 -5.50
N VAL A 74 -10.49 -13.58 -5.65
CA VAL A 74 -10.62 -12.84 -6.91
C VAL A 74 -9.76 -13.46 -8.00
N TYR A 75 -8.53 -13.85 -7.66
CA TYR A 75 -7.65 -14.52 -8.60
C TYR A 75 -8.20 -15.87 -9.07
N ASP A 76 -8.68 -16.71 -8.16
CA ASP A 76 -9.24 -18.02 -8.48
C ASP A 76 -10.49 -17.87 -9.38
N GLN A 77 -11.35 -16.89 -9.09
CA GLN A 77 -12.49 -16.52 -9.96
C GLN A 77 -12.02 -16.06 -11.35
N LEU A 78 -11.02 -15.18 -11.43
CA LEU A 78 -10.47 -14.69 -12.70
C LEU A 78 -9.86 -15.80 -13.56
N ILE A 79 -9.21 -16.79 -12.95
CA ILE A 79 -8.66 -17.95 -13.67
C ILE A 79 -9.78 -18.87 -14.16
N SER A 80 -10.85 -19.03 -13.38
CA SER A 80 -12.02 -19.81 -13.80
C SER A 80 -12.72 -19.21 -15.02
N ILE A 81 -12.80 -17.87 -15.10
CA ILE A 81 -13.44 -17.17 -16.23
C ILE A 81 -12.47 -17.03 -17.41
N TYR A 82 -11.21 -16.69 -17.14
CA TYR A 82 -10.19 -16.39 -18.15
C TYR A 82 -8.89 -17.20 -17.91
N PRO A 83 -8.82 -18.47 -18.33
CA PRO A 83 -7.67 -19.35 -18.04
C PRO A 83 -6.32 -18.79 -18.55
N TYR A 84 -6.33 -18.13 -19.70
CA TYR A 84 -5.11 -17.61 -20.34
C TYR A 84 -4.78 -16.15 -19.97
N LYS A 85 -5.79 -15.36 -19.60
CA LYS A 85 -5.65 -13.91 -19.36
C LYS A 85 -5.78 -13.51 -17.90
N GLY A 86 -6.34 -14.37 -17.04
CA GLY A 86 -6.64 -14.09 -15.64
C GLY A 86 -5.42 -13.62 -14.85
N HIS A 87 -4.25 -14.26 -15.05
CA HIS A 87 -3.00 -13.82 -14.42
C HIS A 87 -2.64 -12.36 -14.77
N LYS A 88 -2.84 -11.95 -16.04
CA LYS A 88 -2.52 -10.59 -16.49
C LYS A 88 -3.49 -9.57 -15.89
N ILE A 89 -4.77 -9.92 -15.79
CA ILE A 89 -5.79 -9.06 -15.17
C ILE A 89 -5.47 -8.90 -13.69
N TYR A 90 -5.20 -9.99 -12.99
CA TYR A 90 -4.84 -9.99 -11.58
C TYR A 90 -3.60 -9.14 -11.26
N LEU A 91 -2.53 -9.27 -12.06
CA LEU A 91 -1.34 -8.44 -11.87
C LEU A 91 -1.64 -6.94 -12.03
N LYS A 92 -2.58 -6.57 -12.91
CA LYS A 92 -3.02 -5.18 -13.01
C LYS A 92 -3.84 -4.74 -11.80
N ILE A 93 -4.65 -5.62 -11.19
CA ILE A 93 -5.34 -5.34 -9.92
C ILE A 93 -4.32 -5.10 -8.80
N LEU A 94 -3.28 -5.93 -8.69
CA LEU A 94 -2.19 -5.68 -7.73
C LEU A 94 -1.45 -4.36 -8.02
N GLN A 95 -1.31 -3.98 -9.29
CA GLN A 95 -0.73 -2.70 -9.67
C GLN A 95 -1.63 -1.52 -9.23
N LEU A 96 -2.96 -1.64 -9.36
CA LEU A 96 -3.90 -0.67 -8.80
C LEU A 96 -3.76 -0.57 -7.28
N ALA A 97 -3.65 -1.70 -6.58
CA ALA A 97 -3.46 -1.72 -5.13
C ALA A 97 -2.16 -1.02 -4.68
N LYS A 98 -1.11 -1.09 -5.50
CA LYS A 98 0.11 -0.31 -5.28
C LYS A 98 -0.10 1.20 -5.44
N MET A 99 -0.93 1.63 -6.41
CA MET A 99 -1.15 3.05 -6.73
C MET A 99 -2.17 3.72 -5.81
N TYR A 100 -3.31 3.07 -5.57
CA TYR A 100 -4.46 3.62 -4.84
C TYR A 100 -4.54 3.16 -3.38
N GLY A 101 -3.67 2.21 -2.98
CA GLY A 101 -3.68 1.61 -1.66
C GLY A 101 -4.44 0.28 -1.62
N GLU A 102 -3.91 -0.65 -0.83
CA GLU A 102 -4.45 -2.02 -0.73
C GLU A 102 -5.87 -2.05 -0.16
N LEU A 103 -6.13 -1.27 0.89
CA LEU A 103 -7.44 -1.22 1.56
C LEU A 103 -8.56 -0.71 0.63
N ASN A 104 -8.27 0.31 -0.16
CA ASN A 104 -9.26 0.88 -1.09
C ASN A 104 -9.62 -0.12 -2.18
N VAL A 105 -8.62 -0.84 -2.71
CA VAL A 105 -8.86 -1.90 -3.68
C VAL A 105 -9.61 -3.07 -3.06
N VAL A 106 -9.31 -3.43 -1.81
CA VAL A 106 -10.06 -4.48 -1.08
C VAL A 106 -11.54 -4.12 -0.96
N ALA A 107 -11.86 -2.91 -0.51
CA ALA A 107 -13.24 -2.45 -0.39
C ALA A 107 -13.97 -2.48 -1.75
N ALA A 108 -13.31 -2.06 -2.84
CA ALA A 108 -13.87 -2.16 -4.18
C ALA A 108 -14.09 -3.63 -4.61
N LEU A 109 -13.16 -4.53 -4.30
CA LEU A 109 -13.30 -5.96 -4.61
C LEU A 109 -14.42 -6.63 -3.80
N GLU A 110 -14.61 -6.25 -2.54
CA GLU A 110 -15.71 -6.74 -1.68
C GLU A 110 -17.07 -6.41 -2.31
N VAL A 111 -17.28 -5.16 -2.71
CA VAL A 111 -18.51 -4.72 -3.39
C VAL A 111 -18.74 -5.50 -4.69
N LEU A 112 -17.70 -5.70 -5.50
CA LEU A 112 -17.83 -6.44 -6.76
C LEU A 112 -18.17 -7.93 -6.54
N LEU A 113 -17.63 -8.54 -5.49
CA LEU A 113 -17.94 -9.92 -5.12
C LEU A 113 -19.37 -10.07 -4.60
N GLU A 114 -19.86 -9.11 -3.81
CA GLU A 114 -21.26 -9.08 -3.34
C GLU A 114 -22.25 -8.96 -4.50
N GLU A 115 -21.98 -8.06 -5.44
CA GLU A 115 -22.80 -7.83 -6.64
C GLU A 115 -22.63 -8.93 -7.71
N LYS A 116 -21.73 -9.91 -7.49
CA LYS A 116 -21.34 -10.97 -8.45
C LYS A 116 -20.89 -10.43 -9.81
N ILE A 117 -20.33 -9.22 -9.83
CA ILE A 117 -19.79 -8.59 -11.02
C ILE A 117 -18.36 -9.09 -11.25
N GLU A 118 -17.98 -9.26 -12.51
CA GLU A 118 -16.61 -9.67 -12.84
C GLU A 118 -15.60 -8.60 -12.38
N PRO A 119 -14.52 -8.97 -11.68
CA PRO A 119 -13.51 -8.02 -11.20
C PRO A 119 -12.59 -7.59 -12.36
N ILE A 120 -13.15 -6.78 -13.26
CA ILE A 120 -12.44 -6.12 -14.36
C ILE A 120 -11.84 -4.81 -13.84
N ILE A 121 -10.69 -4.43 -14.39
CA ILE A 121 -9.92 -3.26 -14.00
C ILE A 121 -10.78 -1.98 -14.07
N ASP A 122 -11.60 -1.85 -15.11
CA ASP A 122 -12.41 -0.66 -15.35
C ASP A 122 -13.44 -0.45 -14.22
N HIS A 123 -14.13 -1.53 -13.80
CA HIS A 123 -15.08 -1.48 -12.67
C HIS A 123 -14.40 -1.11 -11.35
N ILE A 124 -13.18 -1.64 -11.11
CA ILE A 124 -12.41 -1.28 -9.91
C ILE A 124 -12.02 0.20 -9.96
N THR A 125 -11.56 0.70 -11.11
CA THR A 125 -11.19 2.11 -11.25
C THR A 125 -12.38 3.05 -11.09
N ASP A 126 -13.57 2.68 -11.58
CA ASP A 126 -14.79 3.47 -11.42
C ASP A 126 -15.21 3.58 -9.94
N LEU A 127 -15.11 2.47 -9.19
CA LEU A 127 -15.36 2.45 -7.75
C LEU A 127 -14.33 3.29 -6.97
N LEU A 128 -13.05 3.21 -7.32
CA LEU A 128 -11.99 3.99 -6.67
C LEU A 128 -12.14 5.51 -6.95
N ASN A 129 -12.54 5.87 -8.17
CA ASN A 129 -12.76 7.26 -8.56
C ASN A 129 -14.03 7.85 -7.91
N SER A 130 -15.05 7.04 -7.65
CA SER A 130 -16.25 7.48 -6.94
C SER A 130 -15.99 7.67 -5.44
N GLN A 131 -15.21 6.79 -4.82
CA GLN A 131 -14.81 6.91 -3.40
C GLN A 131 -13.89 8.11 -3.13
N THR A 132 -12.95 8.42 -4.03
CA THR A 132 -12.05 9.58 -3.86
C THR A 132 -12.74 10.94 -3.98
N LYS A 133 -13.98 10.97 -4.47
CA LYS A 133 -14.75 12.22 -4.64
C LYS A 133 -15.40 12.73 -3.34
N THR A 134 -15.36 11.96 -2.24
CA THR A 134 -15.75 12.45 -0.92
C THR A 134 -14.64 13.30 -0.31
N VAL A 135 -14.35 14.44 -0.92
CA VAL A 135 -13.48 15.45 -0.32
C VAL A 135 -14.23 16.02 0.88
N CYS A 136 -13.80 15.68 2.09
CA CYS A 136 -14.26 16.38 3.29
C CYS A 136 -13.87 17.85 3.14
N SER A 137 -14.86 18.71 2.87
CA SER A 137 -14.67 20.15 2.88
C SER A 137 -14.39 20.61 4.30
N VAL A 138 -13.12 20.63 4.68
CA VAL A 138 -12.67 21.17 5.96
C VAL A 138 -12.78 22.68 5.85
N LYS A 139 -13.82 23.24 6.47
CA LYS A 139 -13.88 24.69 6.71
C LYS A 139 -12.85 25.02 7.78
N ILE A 140 -11.69 25.53 7.36
CA ILE A 140 -10.72 26.13 8.26
C ILE A 140 -11.25 27.53 8.57
N ASN A 141 -11.88 27.70 9.74
CA ASN A 141 -12.17 29.02 10.25
C ASN A 141 -10.85 29.68 10.62
N GLN A 142 -10.48 30.77 9.94
CA GLN A 142 -9.33 31.56 10.34
C GLN A 142 -9.60 32.12 11.74
N PRO A 143 -8.76 31.84 12.75
CA PRO A 143 -8.92 32.39 14.08
C PRO A 143 -8.75 33.91 14.04
N ILE A 144 -9.59 34.62 14.77
CA ILE A 144 -9.57 36.08 14.83
C ILE A 144 -8.39 36.49 15.73
N LEU A 145 -7.44 37.26 15.19
CA LEU A 145 -6.20 37.63 15.90
C LEU A 145 -6.46 38.34 17.24
N SER A 146 -7.56 39.09 17.36
CA SER A 146 -7.93 39.80 18.60
C SER A 146 -8.30 38.89 19.78
N GLU A 147 -8.57 37.59 19.55
CA GLU A 147 -8.78 36.62 20.64
C GLU A 147 -7.46 36.24 21.34
N TYR A 148 -6.32 36.32 20.64
CA TYR A 148 -5.01 36.04 21.22
C TYR A 148 -4.56 37.15 22.20
N ASP A 149 -4.95 38.40 21.95
CA ASP A 149 -4.61 39.54 22.82
C ASP A 149 -5.22 39.37 24.23
N GLN A 150 -6.36 38.68 24.34
CA GLN A 150 -7.02 38.40 25.62
C GLN A 150 -6.26 37.37 26.48
N LEU A 151 -5.47 36.49 25.84
CA LEU A 151 -4.65 35.49 26.54
C LEU A 151 -3.40 36.11 27.18
N HIS A 152 -3.03 37.34 26.78
CA HIS A 152 -1.88 38.06 27.32
C HIS A 152 -2.19 38.83 28.61
N CYS A 153 -3.46 38.89 29.05
CA CYS A 153 -3.88 39.61 30.25
C CYS A 153 -3.75 38.82 31.57
N PHE A 154 -3.21 37.59 31.58
CA PHE A 154 -2.97 36.83 32.81
C PHE A 154 -1.57 37.03 33.39
N LYS A 155 -1.31 38.22 33.94
CA LYS A 155 -0.49 38.55 35.13
C LYS A 155 -0.41 40.10 35.21
N THR A 156 -0.65 40.76 36.35
CA THR A 156 -0.11 40.46 37.67
C THR A 156 -1.01 41.10 38.75
N MET A 157 -1.75 40.31 39.54
CA MET A 157 -2.16 40.76 40.88
C MET A 157 -1.04 40.33 41.84
N GLU A 158 0.02 41.14 41.89
CA GLU A 158 0.94 41.18 43.03
C GLU A 158 0.48 42.31 43.97
N VAL A 159 0.06 41.89 45.15
CA VAL A 159 0.22 42.49 46.49
C VAL A 159 0.55 43.99 46.56
N ALA A 160 -0.39 44.79 47.06
CA ALA A 160 -0.20 45.78 48.13
C ALA A 160 -1.57 46.24 48.67
#